data_AF-A0A7S3BDC5-F1
#
_entry.id   AF-A0A7S3BDC5-F1
#
_cell.length_a   1.000
_cell.length_b   1.000
_cell.length_c   1.000
_cell.angle_alpha   90.00
_cell.angle_beta   90.00
_cell.angle_gamma   90.00
#
_symmetry.space_group_name_H-M   'P 1'
#
loop_
_entity.id
_entity.type
_entity.pdbx_description
1 polymer ?
#
loop_
_entity_poly.entity_id
_entity_poly.type
_entity_poly.pdbx_seq_one_letter_code
_entity_poly.pdbx_strand_id
1 'polypeptide(L)'
;TVHPYQCAGVVARRLTILAPEDSPNTDGIDPDSSQDVLIEDCYIATGDDSIAIKSGWDCAGVGKMPTRNVTVRRLTSHTVNSASVCIGSEMSAGVSGVEVHDCAFLGSAVGMRIKSSITRGGTVEGVHFHDNVVNGCGVALELSDHYGGPNPVCAPVTRLPTV
;
A
#
# COMPACT_ATOMS: atom_id res chain seq x y z
N THR A 1 9.86 -8.44 -4.23
CA THR A 1 8.40 -8.19 -4.25
C THR A 1 7.62 -9.45 -4.55
N VAL A 2 6.54 -9.69 -3.80
CA VAL A 2 5.44 -10.60 -4.15
C VAL A 2 4.27 -9.74 -4.62
N HIS A 3 3.85 -9.86 -5.89
CA HIS A 3 2.87 -8.94 -6.50
C HIS A 3 1.62 -9.68 -6.99
N PRO A 4 0.63 -9.96 -6.13
CA PRO A 4 -0.67 -10.43 -6.58
C PRO A 4 -1.37 -9.33 -7.38
N TYR A 5 -1.52 -9.56 -8.69
CA TYR A 5 -2.19 -8.64 -9.60
C TYR A 5 -3.48 -9.30 -10.13
N GLN A 6 -4.61 -8.62 -9.98
CA GLN A 6 -5.93 -9.13 -10.41
C GLN A 6 -6.27 -10.51 -9.87
N CYS A 7 -5.94 -10.73 -8.60
CA CYS A 7 -6.16 -12.00 -7.89
C CYS A 7 -7.34 -11.88 -6.90
N ALA A 8 -7.94 -13.02 -6.55
CA ALA A 8 -8.95 -13.12 -5.51
C ALA A 8 -8.63 -14.25 -4.53
N GLY A 9 -8.82 -14.05 -3.22
CA GLY A 9 -8.62 -15.07 -2.19
C GLY A 9 -7.14 -15.41 -1.94
N VAL A 10 -6.29 -14.39 -1.84
CA VAL A 10 -4.84 -14.57 -1.65
C VAL A 10 -4.49 -14.65 -0.17
N VAL A 11 -3.68 -15.63 0.21
CA VAL A 11 -3.11 -15.72 1.56
C VAL A 11 -1.58 -15.73 1.48
N ALA A 12 -0.96 -14.66 1.97
CA ALA A 12 0.49 -14.57 2.17
C ALA A 12 0.79 -14.75 3.66
N ARG A 13 1.35 -15.90 4.03
CA ARG A 13 1.53 -16.27 5.45
C ARG A 13 2.92 -16.83 5.73
N ARG A 14 3.53 -16.43 6.85
CA ARG A 14 4.85 -16.90 7.31
C ARG A 14 5.97 -16.67 6.29
N LEU A 15 5.91 -15.56 5.58
CA LEU A 15 6.96 -15.15 4.67
C LEU A 15 8.04 -14.37 5.42
N THR A 16 9.29 -14.55 5.02
CA THR A 16 10.41 -13.66 5.36
C THR A 16 10.90 -13.03 4.07
N ILE A 17 10.75 -11.72 3.93
CA ILE A 17 11.15 -10.97 2.74
C ILE A 17 12.25 -9.99 3.16
N LEU A 18 13.42 -10.12 2.53
CA LEU A 18 14.61 -9.33 2.85
C LEU A 18 15.13 -8.67 1.58
N ALA A 19 15.37 -7.37 1.63
CA ALA A 19 16.13 -6.61 0.64
C ALA A 19 17.02 -5.59 1.37
N PRO A 20 18.14 -5.15 0.75
CA PRO A 20 18.97 -4.08 1.33
C PRO A 20 18.16 -2.80 1.56
N GLU A 21 18.43 -2.12 2.67
CA GLU A 21 17.71 -0.90 3.09
C GLU A 21 17.85 0.26 2.10
N ASP A 22 18.96 0.31 1.37
CA ASP A 22 19.25 1.31 0.35
C ASP A 22 18.80 0.88 -1.06
N SER A 23 18.14 -0.28 -1.19
CA SER A 23 17.70 -0.79 -2.48
C SER A 23 16.37 -0.14 -2.90
N PRO A 24 16.36 0.69 -3.95
CA PRO A 24 15.16 1.39 -4.39
C PRO A 24 14.10 0.40 -4.93
N ASN A 25 12.82 0.74 -4.76
CA ASN A 25 11.69 0.02 -5.35
C ASN A 25 11.65 -1.48 -4.97
N THR A 26 12.14 -1.82 -3.78
CA THR A 26 12.13 -3.19 -3.25
C THR A 26 10.97 -3.44 -2.32
N ASP A 27 9.75 -3.27 -2.82
CA ASP A 27 8.54 -3.48 -2.03
C ASP A 27 8.44 -4.95 -1.57
N GLY A 28 7.82 -5.16 -0.40
CA GLY A 28 7.61 -6.50 0.14
C GLY A 28 6.50 -7.24 -0.58
N ILE A 29 5.24 -6.88 -0.30
CA ILE A 29 4.05 -7.47 -0.90
C ILE A 29 3.13 -6.38 -1.47
N ASP A 30 2.70 -6.57 -2.72
CA ASP A 30 1.96 -5.56 -3.47
C ASP A 30 0.60 -6.12 -3.92
N PRO A 31 -0.45 -6.11 -3.07
CA PRO A 31 -1.80 -6.40 -3.55
C PRO A 31 -2.24 -5.31 -4.52
N ASP A 32 -2.32 -5.65 -5.80
CA ASP A 32 -2.69 -4.71 -6.86
C ASP A 32 -3.94 -5.20 -7.59
N SER A 33 -4.96 -4.34 -7.61
CA SER A 33 -6.25 -4.62 -8.24
C SER A 33 -6.82 -5.98 -7.80
N SER A 34 -6.67 -6.34 -6.53
CA SER A 34 -6.93 -7.68 -5.98
C SER A 34 -7.95 -7.66 -4.85
N GLN A 35 -8.64 -8.78 -4.62
CA GLN A 35 -9.73 -8.89 -3.63
C GLN A 35 -9.52 -10.01 -2.62
N ASP A 36 -9.95 -9.78 -1.37
CA ASP A 36 -9.91 -10.77 -0.28
C ASP A 36 -8.48 -11.29 -0.06
N VAL A 37 -7.61 -10.37 0.36
CA VAL A 37 -6.18 -10.63 0.56
C VAL A 37 -5.86 -10.64 2.05
N LEU A 38 -5.28 -11.73 2.53
CA LEU A 38 -4.80 -11.87 3.90
C LEU A 38 -3.27 -11.94 3.91
N ILE A 39 -2.64 -10.99 4.57
CA ILE A 39 -1.20 -10.98 4.83
C ILE A 39 -1.00 -11.13 6.33
N GLU A 40 -0.37 -12.22 6.77
CA GLU A 40 -0.19 -12.45 8.21
C GLU A 40 1.04 -13.26 8.61
N ASP A 41 1.49 -13.07 9.85
CA ASP A 41 2.63 -13.78 10.43
C ASP A 41 3.91 -13.63 9.60
N CYS A 42 4.09 -12.48 8.95
CA CYS A 42 5.23 -12.21 8.06
C CYS A 42 6.28 -11.34 8.77
N TYR A 43 7.53 -11.48 8.31
CA TYR A 43 8.62 -10.57 8.62
C TYR A 43 9.13 -9.94 7.31
N ILE A 44 9.13 -8.61 7.23
CA ILE A 44 9.53 -7.90 6.02
C ILE A 44 10.53 -6.80 6.38
N ALA A 45 11.73 -6.88 5.80
CA ALA A 45 12.73 -5.83 5.87
C ALA A 45 13.16 -5.45 4.44
N THR A 46 12.88 -4.23 4.02
CA THR A 46 12.97 -3.79 2.63
C THR A 46 13.50 -2.38 2.50
N GLY A 47 14.00 -2.01 1.33
CA GLY A 47 14.42 -0.64 1.02
C GLY A 47 13.27 0.28 0.63
N ASP A 48 12.11 -0.28 0.27
CA ASP A 48 10.87 0.45 0.00
C ASP A 48 9.71 -0.09 0.86
N ASP A 49 8.46 0.19 0.48
CA ASP A 49 7.25 -0.14 1.24
C ASP A 49 7.19 -1.62 1.61
N SER A 50 6.98 -1.96 2.88
CA SER A 50 6.89 -3.39 3.26
C SER A 50 5.61 -4.03 2.72
N ILE A 51 4.50 -3.30 2.73
CA ILE A 51 3.25 -3.64 2.04
C ILE A 51 2.82 -2.46 1.18
N ALA A 52 2.62 -2.65 -0.12
CA ALA A 52 2.17 -1.60 -1.04
C ALA A 52 0.83 -1.98 -1.69
N ILE A 53 -0.27 -1.49 -1.13
CA ILE A 53 -1.62 -1.74 -1.64
C ILE A 53 -1.91 -0.79 -2.81
N LYS A 54 -2.12 -1.35 -4.00
CA LYS A 54 -2.27 -0.62 -5.27
C LYS A 54 -3.55 -1.02 -6.00
N SER A 55 -3.94 -0.27 -7.01
CA SER A 55 -5.07 -0.53 -7.91
C SER A 55 -4.91 0.24 -9.23
N GLY A 56 -3.71 0.17 -9.81
CA GLY A 56 -3.36 0.80 -11.07
C GLY A 56 -3.06 2.31 -11.01
N TRP A 57 -2.37 2.81 -12.04
CA TRP A 57 -1.83 4.17 -12.10
C TRP A 57 -2.50 5.07 -13.15
N ASP A 58 -3.10 6.17 -12.71
CA ASP A 58 -3.80 7.16 -13.53
C ASP A 58 -4.79 6.49 -14.51
N CYS A 59 -4.75 6.83 -15.80
CA CYS A 59 -5.65 6.28 -16.82
C CYS A 59 -5.53 4.76 -17.02
N ALA A 60 -4.43 4.13 -16.56
CA ALA A 60 -4.31 2.68 -16.56
C ALA A 60 -5.13 2.03 -15.43
N GLY A 61 -5.46 2.77 -14.36
CA GLY A 61 -6.29 2.29 -13.23
C GLY A 61 -7.70 2.87 -13.19
N VAL A 62 -7.93 4.11 -13.61
CA VAL A 62 -9.27 4.73 -13.53
C VAL A 62 -10.33 3.88 -14.24
N GLY A 63 -11.41 3.55 -13.52
CA GLY A 63 -12.51 2.72 -14.02
C GLY A 63 -12.17 1.23 -14.23
N LYS A 64 -11.02 0.78 -13.70
CA LYS A 64 -10.60 -0.64 -13.73
C LYS A 64 -10.98 -1.35 -12.43
N MET A 65 -10.25 -2.41 -12.11
CA MET A 65 -10.51 -3.26 -10.95
C MET A 65 -9.89 -2.65 -9.69
N PRO A 66 -10.68 -2.32 -8.65
CA PRO A 66 -10.16 -1.84 -7.38
C PRO A 66 -9.47 -2.95 -6.58
N THR A 67 -8.67 -2.56 -5.59
CA THR A 67 -8.26 -3.48 -4.53
C THR A 67 -9.23 -3.40 -3.36
N ARG A 68 -9.74 -4.54 -2.90
CA ARG A 68 -10.77 -4.60 -1.85
C ARG A 68 -10.49 -5.67 -0.81
N ASN A 69 -10.88 -5.40 0.44
CA ASN A 69 -10.83 -6.37 1.53
C ASN A 69 -9.41 -6.92 1.75
N VAL A 70 -8.49 -6.04 2.18
CA VAL A 70 -7.10 -6.41 2.50
C VAL A 70 -6.92 -6.38 4.01
N THR A 71 -6.59 -7.52 4.61
CA THR A 71 -6.23 -7.60 6.03
C THR A 71 -4.74 -7.85 6.15
N VAL A 72 -4.05 -6.97 6.86
CA VAL A 72 -2.64 -7.10 7.25
C VAL A 72 -2.59 -7.26 8.77
N ARG A 73 -2.10 -8.39 9.27
CA ARG A 73 -2.03 -8.62 10.72
C ARG A 73 -0.85 -9.43 11.19
N ARG A 74 -0.37 -9.18 12.41
CA ARG A 74 0.80 -9.89 12.97
C ARG A 74 2.01 -9.82 12.03
N LEU A 75 2.16 -8.68 11.35
CA LEU A 75 3.32 -8.35 10.54
C LEU A 75 4.39 -7.72 11.45
N THR A 76 5.64 -8.13 11.30
CA THR A 76 6.77 -7.33 11.75
C THR A 76 7.46 -6.72 10.54
N SER A 77 7.62 -5.40 10.51
CA SER A 77 8.26 -4.72 9.38
C SER A 77 9.32 -3.70 9.77
N HIS A 78 10.29 -3.55 8.88
CA HIS A 78 11.41 -2.63 8.99
C HIS A 78 11.75 -2.03 7.61
N THR A 79 11.44 -0.75 7.40
CA THR A 79 11.81 -0.02 6.18
C THR A 79 12.23 1.41 6.50
N VAL A 80 13.54 1.63 6.61
CA VAL A 80 14.12 2.89 7.09
C VAL A 80 13.83 4.08 6.18
N ASN A 81 13.54 3.83 4.90
CA ASN A 81 13.37 4.87 3.89
C ASN A 81 11.91 5.03 3.42
N SER A 82 11.00 4.11 3.79
CA SER A 82 9.64 4.08 3.25
C SER A 82 8.59 3.71 4.32
N ALA A 83 7.39 3.26 3.91
CA ALA A 83 6.30 2.96 4.83
C ALA A 83 6.16 1.46 5.14
N SER A 84 5.85 1.13 6.39
CA SER A 84 5.53 -0.27 6.75
C SER A 84 4.27 -0.77 6.03
N VAL A 85 3.22 0.05 5.99
CA VAL A 85 2.07 -0.18 5.11
C VAL A 85 1.79 1.08 4.31
N CYS A 86 1.80 0.97 2.99
CA CYS A 86 1.42 2.04 2.09
C CYS A 86 0.18 1.67 1.28
N ILE A 87 -0.78 2.60 1.17
CA ILE A 87 -1.82 2.59 0.15
C ILE A 87 -1.43 3.62 -0.91
N GLY A 88 -1.23 3.16 -2.14
CA GLY A 88 -0.81 3.98 -3.29
C GLY A 88 0.67 3.81 -3.69
N SER A 89 1.19 4.65 -4.59
CA SER A 89 0.53 5.82 -5.16
C SER A 89 -0.44 5.48 -6.27
N GLU A 90 -0.28 4.29 -6.85
CA GLU A 90 -1.07 3.74 -7.93
C GLU A 90 -2.40 3.24 -7.35
N MET A 91 -3.32 4.13 -6.96
CA MET A 91 -4.61 3.80 -6.33
C MET A 91 -5.82 4.18 -7.21
N SER A 92 -5.61 4.32 -8.51
CA SER A 92 -6.54 5.00 -9.42
C SER A 92 -7.86 4.28 -9.67
N ALA A 93 -7.91 2.95 -9.55
CA ALA A 93 -9.18 2.20 -9.58
C ALA A 93 -9.93 2.24 -8.24
N GLY A 94 -9.28 2.74 -7.19
CA GLY A 94 -9.78 2.79 -5.82
C GLY A 94 -9.27 1.64 -4.94
N VAL A 95 -9.23 1.88 -3.64
CA VAL A 95 -8.85 0.91 -2.61
C VAL A 95 -9.86 1.00 -1.48
N SER A 96 -10.47 -0.11 -1.07
CA SER A 96 -11.44 -0.09 0.03
C SER A 96 -11.43 -1.32 0.93
N GLY A 97 -11.83 -1.13 2.19
CA GLY A 97 -11.87 -2.22 3.17
C GLY A 97 -10.47 -2.73 3.51
N VAL A 98 -9.61 -1.85 4.02
CA VAL A 98 -8.26 -2.22 4.46
C VAL A 98 -8.24 -2.26 5.99
N GLU A 99 -7.79 -3.36 6.56
CA GLU A 99 -7.66 -3.54 8.00
C GLU A 99 -6.20 -3.90 8.34
N VAL A 100 -5.56 -3.08 9.17
CA VAL A 100 -4.16 -3.24 9.57
C VAL A 100 -4.09 -3.27 11.09
N HIS A 101 -3.79 -4.43 11.67
CA HIS A 101 -3.85 -4.61 13.11
C HIS A 101 -2.86 -5.62 13.68
N ASP A 102 -2.58 -5.55 14.98
CA ASP A 102 -1.64 -6.44 15.68
C ASP A 102 -0.24 -6.48 15.01
N CYS A 103 0.20 -5.40 14.37
CA CYS A 103 1.49 -5.34 13.69
C CYS A 103 2.55 -4.61 14.53
N ALA A 104 3.82 -4.92 14.27
CA ALA A 104 4.98 -4.25 14.84
C ALA A 104 5.78 -3.55 13.74
N PHE A 105 5.68 -2.22 13.70
CA PHE A 105 6.43 -1.36 12.78
C PHE A 105 7.63 -0.79 13.53
N LEU A 106 8.83 -1.21 13.12
CA LEU A 106 10.06 -0.96 13.86
C LEU A 106 10.98 -0.09 13.00
N GLY A 107 11.35 1.10 13.48
CA GLY A 107 12.37 1.94 12.85
C GLY A 107 12.05 2.43 11.43
N SER A 108 10.80 2.36 11.00
CA SER A 108 10.44 2.71 9.61
C SER A 108 10.33 4.22 9.41
N ALA A 109 10.52 4.74 8.19
CA ALA A 109 10.29 6.18 7.96
C ALA A 109 8.84 6.56 8.30
N VAL A 110 7.89 5.73 7.85
CA VAL A 110 6.47 5.87 8.19
C VAL A 110 5.86 4.53 8.63
N GLY A 111 5.01 4.56 9.66
CA GLY A 111 4.18 3.41 10.04
C GLY A 111 3.14 3.09 8.95
N MET A 112 2.11 3.93 8.83
CA MET A 112 1.14 3.85 7.75
C MET A 112 1.15 5.10 6.87
N ARG A 113 1.15 4.90 5.55
CA ARG A 113 1.12 5.97 4.56
C ARG A 113 -0.02 5.78 3.58
N ILE A 114 -0.75 6.84 3.29
CA ILE A 114 -1.66 6.92 2.13
C ILE A 114 -1.11 8.00 1.20
N LYS A 115 -0.71 7.60 -0.01
CA LYS A 115 -0.12 8.50 -1.00
C LYS A 115 -0.97 8.52 -2.27
N SER A 116 -1.34 9.71 -2.73
CA SER A 116 -2.08 9.93 -3.97
C SER A 116 -1.63 11.26 -4.61
N SER A 117 -2.22 11.58 -5.76
CA SER A 117 -2.06 12.86 -6.43
C SER A 117 -3.39 13.32 -7.02
N ILE A 118 -3.52 14.62 -7.28
CA ILE A 118 -4.69 15.19 -7.97
C ILE A 118 -5.00 14.51 -9.31
N THR A 119 -4.02 13.82 -9.94
CA THR A 119 -4.20 13.15 -11.23
C THR A 119 -4.55 11.68 -11.11
N ARG A 120 -4.42 11.07 -9.92
CA ARG A 120 -4.70 9.63 -9.72
C ARG A 120 -6.17 9.30 -9.93
N GLY A 121 -7.09 10.18 -9.53
CA GLY A 121 -8.50 9.83 -9.37
C GLY A 121 -8.69 8.76 -8.30
N GLY A 122 -9.74 7.95 -8.42
CA GLY A 122 -10.06 6.88 -7.46
C GLY A 122 -10.40 7.40 -6.05
N THR A 123 -10.62 6.47 -5.13
CA THR A 123 -10.85 6.75 -3.70
C THR A 123 -10.08 5.76 -2.83
N VAL A 124 -9.70 6.19 -1.63
CA VAL A 124 -9.27 5.28 -0.55
C VAL A 124 -10.27 5.43 0.58
N GLU A 125 -10.98 4.36 0.93
CA GLU A 125 -12.09 4.41 1.89
C GLU A 125 -12.18 3.15 2.77
N GLY A 126 -12.75 3.28 3.98
CA GLY A 126 -12.89 2.14 4.89
C GLY A 126 -11.54 1.55 5.32
N VAL A 127 -10.61 2.42 5.74
CA VAL A 127 -9.28 2.03 6.22
C VAL A 127 -9.26 2.05 7.74
N HIS A 128 -8.91 0.92 8.33
CA HIS A 128 -8.80 0.71 9.77
C HIS A 128 -7.36 0.38 10.13
N PHE A 129 -6.78 1.18 11.03
CA PHE A 129 -5.41 1.04 11.52
C PHE A 129 -5.42 1.11 13.05
N HIS A 130 -5.32 -0.04 13.72
CA HIS A 130 -5.51 -0.14 15.17
C HIS A 130 -4.65 -1.25 15.77
N ASP A 131 -4.44 -1.23 17.08
CA ASP A 131 -3.68 -2.27 17.82
C ASP A 131 -2.27 -2.56 17.28
N ASN A 132 -1.66 -1.55 16.63
CA ASN A 132 -0.31 -1.64 16.08
C ASN A 132 0.70 -1.01 17.04
N VAL A 133 1.87 -1.64 17.15
CA VAL A 133 3.04 -1.05 17.79
C VAL A 133 3.82 -0.28 16.74
N VAL A 134 3.90 1.05 16.88
CA VAL A 134 4.71 1.91 16.02
C VAL A 134 5.88 2.44 16.83
N ASN A 135 7.03 1.78 16.71
CA ASN A 135 8.19 2.05 17.57
C ASN A 135 9.40 2.53 16.76
N GLY A 136 9.93 3.70 17.12
CA GLY A 136 11.09 4.29 16.45
C GLY A 136 10.81 4.75 15.01
N CYS A 137 9.56 4.82 14.58
CA CYS A 137 9.22 5.34 13.26
C CYS A 137 9.30 6.88 13.22
N GLY A 138 9.68 7.45 12.07
CA GLY A 138 9.73 8.90 11.89
C GLY A 138 8.34 9.55 11.98
N VAL A 139 7.36 8.96 11.30
CA VAL A 139 5.94 9.37 11.34
C VAL A 139 5.06 8.13 11.58
N ALA A 140 4.07 8.23 12.46
CA ALA A 140 3.18 7.10 12.72
C ALA A 140 2.15 6.88 11.59
N LEU A 141 1.51 7.96 11.15
CA LEU A 141 0.51 7.97 10.09
C LEU A 141 0.72 9.20 9.20
N GLU A 142 0.83 9.01 7.88
CA GLU A 142 1.01 10.07 6.90
C GLU A 142 -0.05 9.96 5.78
N LEU A 143 -0.66 11.09 5.43
CA LEU A 143 -1.54 11.20 4.28
C LEU A 143 -1.01 12.32 3.37
N SER A 144 -0.81 12.02 2.10
CA SER A 144 -0.34 12.99 1.10
C SER A 144 -1.09 12.82 -0.22
N ASP A 145 -1.64 13.91 -0.73
CA ASP A 145 -2.31 14.05 -2.02
C ASP A 145 -1.44 14.80 -3.06
N HIS A 146 -0.15 14.96 -2.77
CA HIS A 146 0.83 15.64 -3.62
C HIS A 146 1.99 14.70 -3.98
N TYR A 147 1.69 13.47 -4.40
CA TYR A 147 2.70 12.45 -4.67
C TYR A 147 2.98 12.22 -6.16
N GLY A 148 4.22 12.48 -6.58
CA GLY A 148 4.69 12.19 -7.93
C GLY A 148 4.05 13.04 -9.03
N GLY A 149 4.46 12.78 -10.27
CA GLY A 149 3.90 13.42 -11.47
C GLY A 149 2.71 12.66 -12.06
N PRO A 150 1.99 13.29 -13.02
CA PRO A 150 1.06 12.57 -13.88
C PRO A 150 1.80 11.56 -14.75
N ASN A 151 1.15 10.44 -15.04
CA ASN A 151 1.56 9.54 -16.11
C ASN A 151 1.53 10.32 -17.44
N PRO A 152 2.67 10.45 -18.15
CA PRO A 152 2.79 11.30 -19.32
C PRO A 152 1.95 10.81 -20.52
N VAL A 153 1.48 9.57 -20.48
CA VAL A 153 0.61 8.97 -21.51
C VAL A 153 -0.86 9.26 -21.24
N CYS A 154 -1.22 9.63 -20.01
CA CYS A 154 -2.59 9.85 -19.60
C CYS A 154 -3.03 11.29 -19.81
N ALA A 155 -4.27 11.47 -20.31
CA ALA A 155 -4.94 12.75 -20.20
C ALA A 155 -5.21 13.09 -18.72
N PRO A 156 -5.21 14.38 -18.32
CA PRO A 156 -5.51 14.76 -16.95
C PRO A 156 -6.88 14.25 -16.51
N VAL A 157 -6.95 13.56 -15.37
CA VAL A 157 -8.21 13.18 -14.74
C VAL A 157 -8.85 14.46 -14.19
N THR A 158 -9.94 14.92 -14.81
CA THR A 158 -10.57 16.23 -14.50
C THR A 158 -11.83 16.13 -13.64
N ARG A 159 -12.30 14.92 -13.30
CA ARG A 159 -13.46 14.70 -12.43
C ARG A 159 -13.31 13.42 -11.61
N LEU A 160 -13.70 13.49 -10.34
CA LEU A 160 -13.94 12.30 -9.53
C LEU A 160 -15.14 11.52 -10.14
N PRO A 161 -15.12 10.18 -10.18
CA PRO A 161 -16.31 9.42 -10.51
C PRO A 161 -17.42 9.80 -9.53
N THR A 162 -18.59 10.19 -10.04
CA THR A 162 -19.77 10.43 -9.23
C THR A 162 -20.18 9.13 -8.56
N VAL A 163 -20.14 9.11 -7.22
CA VAL A 163 -20.76 8.09 -6.36
C VAL A 163 -22.27 8.06 -6.54
#